data_AF-A0A2G9T9S3-F1
#
_entry.id   AF-A0A2G9T9S3-F1
#
_cell.length_a   1.000
_cell.length_b   1.000
_cell.length_c   1.000
_cell.angle_alpha   90.00
_cell.angle_beta   90.00
_cell.angle_gamma   90.00
#
_symmetry.space_group_name_H-M   'P 1'
#
loop_
_entity.id
_entity.type
_entity.pdbx_description
1 polymer ?
#
loop_
_entity_poly.entity_id
_entity_poly.type
_entity_poly.pdbx_seq_one_letter_code
_entity_poly.pdbx_strand_id
1 'polypeptide(L)'
;MSLTIDPPAASIPASGGKSAHTLANGGEAKVIFKVKCSNNNDYRLKPVFGFVDPSGNAPLEITRTVDLWFVHDLPWTSIVLKGKDRRKGVDGFQTLGDVQGSVLRNGRS
;
A
#
# COMPACT_ATOMS: atom_id res chain seq x y z
N MET A 1 -9.31 -0.03 -16.53
CA MET A 1 -8.69 -0.24 -15.20
C MET A 1 -8.30 1.13 -14.69
N SER A 2 -8.66 1.47 -13.46
CA SER A 2 -8.59 2.87 -13.01
C SER A 2 -8.33 3.06 -11.53
N LEU A 3 -8.17 1.97 -10.76
CA LEU A 3 -7.76 2.09 -9.37
C LEU A 3 -6.26 2.34 -9.34
N THR A 4 -5.87 3.53 -8.90
CA THR A 4 -4.48 3.94 -8.71
C THR A 4 -4.24 4.23 -7.24
N ILE A 5 -3.00 4.10 -6.79
CA ILE A 5 -2.57 4.51 -5.45
C ILE A 5 -1.53 5.63 -5.56
N ASP A 6 -1.75 6.68 -4.79
CA ASP A 6 -0.87 7.84 -4.71
C ASP A 6 -0.56 8.19 -3.24
N PRO A 7 0.71 8.25 -2.83
CA PRO A 7 1.91 7.91 -3.59
C PRO A 7 2.01 6.40 -3.91
N PRO A 8 2.67 6.00 -5.01
CA PRO A 8 2.81 4.60 -5.41
C PRO A 8 3.81 3.80 -4.56
N ALA A 9 4.55 4.47 -3.67
CA ALA A 9 5.51 3.90 -2.74
C ALA A 9 5.43 4.56 -1.36
N ALA A 10 5.71 3.79 -0.31
CA ALA A 10 5.64 4.25 1.08
C ALA A 10 7.02 4.26 1.74
N SER A 11 7.62 5.42 1.94
CA SER A 11 8.84 5.51 2.75
C SER A 11 8.46 5.66 4.22
N ILE A 12 8.68 4.62 5.04
CA ILE A 12 8.40 4.66 6.48
C ILE A 12 9.65 4.23 7.25
N PRO A 13 10.21 5.11 8.11
CA PRO A 13 11.45 4.82 8.82
C PRO A 13 11.31 3.63 9.78
N ALA A 14 12.44 2.97 10.06
CA ALA A 14 12.50 1.82 10.99
C ALA A 14 12.12 2.20 12.43
N SER A 15 12.25 3.48 12.77
CA SER A 15 11.78 4.07 14.04
C SER A 15 10.25 4.06 14.20
N GLY A 16 9.52 3.51 13.23
CA GLY A 16 8.06 3.56 13.17
C GLY A 16 7.56 4.86 12.54
N GLY A 17 6.31 4.83 12.08
CA GLY A 17 5.68 5.97 11.42
C GLY A 17 4.38 5.61 10.74
N LYS A 18 3.74 6.59 10.11
CA LYS A 18 2.54 6.41 9.30
C LYS A 18 2.78 6.98 7.90
N SER A 19 2.28 6.29 6.89
CA SER A 19 2.21 6.77 5.51
C SER A 19 0.76 6.81 5.08
N ALA A 20 0.33 7.96 4.57
CA ALA A 20 -1.01 8.16 4.05
C ALA A 20 -0.97 8.02 2.53
N HIS A 21 -1.84 7.16 2.02
CA HIS A 21 -2.03 6.92 0.60
C HIS A 21 -3.48 7.17 0.23
N THR A 22 -3.69 7.55 -1.03
CA THR A 22 -4.99 7.77 -1.60
C THR A 22 -5.21 6.75 -2.72
N LEU A 23 -6.25 5.95 -2.57
CA LEU A 23 -6.76 5.06 -3.61
C LEU A 23 -7.72 5.87 -4.47
N ALA A 24 -7.33 6.22 -5.68
CA ALA A 24 -8.19 6.93 -6.63
C ALA A 24 -8.81 5.93 -7.61
N ASN A 25 -10.13 5.98 -7.77
CA ASN A 25 -10.84 5.17 -8.77
C ASN A 25 -11.24 6.07 -9.95
N GLY A 26 -10.42 6.16 -10.98
CA GLY A 26 -10.76 6.88 -12.23
C GLY A 26 -11.77 6.16 -13.13
N GLY A 27 -12.57 5.24 -12.57
CA GLY A 27 -13.49 4.39 -13.32
C GLY A 27 -14.93 4.79 -13.08
N GLU A 28 -15.81 4.40 -14.01
CA GLU A 28 -17.24 4.72 -13.96
C GLU A 28 -18.06 3.76 -13.07
N ALA A 29 -17.42 2.73 -12.53
CA ALA A 29 -18.04 1.74 -11.66
C ALA A 29 -17.44 1.76 -10.25
N LYS A 30 -18.26 1.40 -9.27
CA LYS A 30 -17.82 1.21 -7.88
C LYS A 30 -16.87 0.02 -7.81
N VAL A 31 -15.69 0.24 -7.24
CA VAL A 31 -14.65 -0.78 -7.06
C VAL A 31 -14.60 -1.19 -5.60
N ILE A 32 -14.51 -2.50 -5.34
CA ILE A 32 -14.23 -3.04 -4.01
C ILE A 32 -12.74 -3.32 -3.94
N PHE A 33 -12.05 -2.81 -2.93
CA PHE A 33 -10.62 -3.06 -2.76
C PHE A 33 -10.35 -3.95 -1.53
N LYS A 34 -9.28 -4.73 -1.62
CA LYS A 34 -8.69 -5.49 -0.52
C LYS A 34 -7.19 -5.31 -0.52
N VAL A 35 -6.65 -4.89 0.61
CA VAL A 35 -5.22 -4.72 0.84
C VAL A 35 -4.67 -5.96 1.53
N LYS A 36 -3.47 -6.40 1.13
CA LYS A 36 -2.71 -7.46 1.80
C LYS A 36 -1.29 -6.95 2.02
N CYS A 37 -0.76 -7.10 3.22
CA CYS A 37 0.66 -6.94 3.50
C CYS A 37 1.32 -8.32 3.64
N SER A 38 2.60 -8.40 3.24
CA SER A 38 3.44 -9.59 3.45
C SER A 38 3.98 -9.67 4.88
N ASN A 39 4.15 -8.54 5.54
CA ASN A 39 4.54 -8.44 6.94
C ASN A 39 3.42 -7.79 7.76
N ASN A 40 2.64 -8.61 8.44
CA ASN A 40 1.57 -8.14 9.33
C ASN A 40 2.03 -7.93 10.77
N ASN A 41 3.29 -8.27 11.10
CA ASN A 41 3.81 -8.11 12.45
C ASN A 41 4.16 -6.65 12.69
N ASP A 42 4.89 -6.05 11.74
CA ASP A 42 5.44 -4.70 11.90
C ASP A 42 4.59 -3.63 11.21
N TYR A 43 3.75 -4.04 10.25
CA TYR A 43 2.86 -3.13 9.54
C TYR A 43 1.40 -3.36 9.95
N ARG A 44 0.66 -2.25 10.04
CA ARG A 44 -0.79 -2.21 10.20
C ARG A 44 -1.37 -1.39 9.07
N LEU A 45 -2.39 -1.92 8.43
CA LEU A 45 -3.10 -1.28 7.32
C LEU A 45 -4.51 -0.95 7.74
N LYS A 46 -4.95 0.28 7.47
CA LYS A 46 -6.34 0.70 7.69
C LYS A 46 -6.81 1.60 6.55
N PRO A 47 -7.93 1.29 5.88
CA PRO A 47 -8.75 0.08 5.97
C PRO A 47 -8.18 -1.10 5.14
N VAL A 48 -8.37 -2.35 5.60
CA VAL A 48 -7.93 -3.57 4.87
C VAL A 48 -8.86 -3.91 3.71
N PHE A 49 -10.14 -3.54 3.82
CA PHE A 49 -11.14 -3.74 2.78
C PHE A 49 -12.07 -2.54 2.76
N GLY A 50 -12.60 -2.22 1.58
CA GLY A 50 -13.52 -1.11 1.43
C GLY A 50 -14.07 -1.00 0.02
N PHE A 51 -14.79 0.09 -0.22
CA PHE A 51 -15.32 0.44 -1.54
C PHE A 51 -14.87 1.85 -1.90
N VAL A 52 -14.66 2.06 -3.20
CA VAL A 52 -14.43 3.39 -3.78
C VAL A 52 -15.52 3.63 -4.80
N ASP A 53 -16.24 4.73 -4.65
CA ASP A 53 -17.25 5.16 -5.61
C ASP A 53 -16.63 5.50 -6.98
N PRO A 54 -17.43 5.55 -8.06
CA PRO A 54 -16.96 5.99 -9.37
C PRO A 54 -16.34 7.39 -9.29
N SER A 55 -15.18 7.58 -9.91
CA SER A 55 -14.42 8.85 -9.86
C SER A 55 -14.09 9.33 -8.43
N GLY A 56 -14.16 8.43 -7.43
CA GLY A 56 -13.96 8.73 -6.02
C GLY A 56 -12.57 8.36 -5.52
N ASN A 57 -12.31 8.71 -4.27
CA ASN A 57 -11.05 8.47 -3.59
C ASN A 57 -11.30 7.81 -2.22
N ALA A 58 -10.40 6.92 -1.80
CA ALA A 58 -10.42 6.34 -0.47
C ALA A 58 -9.04 6.48 0.21
N PRO A 59 -8.98 6.94 1.47
CA PRO A 59 -7.73 7.00 2.20
C PRO A 59 -7.28 5.60 2.64
N LEU A 60 -6.00 5.34 2.55
CA LEU A 60 -5.30 4.15 3.04
C LEU A 60 -4.14 4.59 3.93
N GLU A 61 -4.19 4.20 5.20
CA GLU A 61 -3.12 4.45 6.16
C GLU A 61 -2.30 3.18 6.37
N ILE A 62 -0.99 3.34 6.25
CA ILE A 62 0.02 2.31 6.49
C ILE A 62 0.80 2.75 7.72
N THR A 63 0.60 2.09 8.84
CA THR A 63 1.36 2.34 10.07
C THR A 63 2.44 1.27 10.19
N ARG A 64 3.68 1.69 10.43
CA ARG A 64 4.79 0.82 10.82
C ARG A 64 5.06 1.00 12.31
N THR A 65 5.07 -0.08 13.06
CA THR A 65 5.47 -0.08 14.47
C THR A 65 6.99 0.03 14.56
N VAL A 66 7.48 0.70 15.61
CA VAL A 66 8.91 0.75 15.91
C VAL A 66 9.38 -0.64 16.31
N ASP A 67 10.42 -1.12 15.65
CA ASP A 67 11.05 -2.39 16.01
C ASP A 67 12.44 -2.09 16.56
N LEU A 68 12.55 -2.05 17.90
CA LEU A 68 13.74 -1.58 18.61
C LEU A 68 14.97 -2.52 18.49
N TRP A 69 14.85 -3.62 17.75
CA TRP A 69 15.87 -4.66 17.66
C TRP A 69 16.57 -4.81 16.29
N PHE A 70 16.12 -4.12 15.23
CA PHE A 70 16.59 -4.40 13.88
C PHE A 70 17.09 -3.15 13.13
N VAL A 71 18.40 -2.89 13.24
CA VAL A 71 19.08 -1.77 12.54
C VAL A 71 19.80 -2.22 11.26
N HIS A 72 19.98 -3.51 10.97
CA HIS A 72 20.94 -3.91 9.92
C HIS A 72 20.44 -4.71 8.71
N ASP A 73 19.24 -5.26 8.70
CA ASP A 73 18.68 -5.86 7.47
C ASP A 73 17.16 -5.91 7.57
N LEU A 74 16.48 -4.99 6.90
CA LEU A 74 15.02 -5.00 6.83
C LEU A 74 14.59 -5.79 5.60
N PRO A 75 13.84 -6.89 5.76
CA PRO A 75 13.27 -7.59 4.62
C PRO A 75 12.30 -6.66 3.88
N TRP A 76 12.38 -6.65 2.56
CA TRP A 76 11.48 -5.88 1.71
C TRP A 76 10.03 -6.30 1.99
N THR A 77 9.23 -5.39 2.56
CA THR A 77 7.81 -5.64 2.78
C THR A 77 7.03 -5.16 1.55
N SER A 78 6.33 -6.08 0.90
CA SER A 78 5.39 -5.79 -0.19
C SER A 78 3.97 -5.62 0.35
N ILE A 79 3.25 -4.61 -0.18
CA ILE A 79 1.82 -4.40 0.05
C ILE A 79 1.11 -4.53 -1.30
N VAL A 80 0.14 -5.43 -1.37
CA VAL A 80 -0.63 -5.74 -2.58
C VAL A 80 -2.06 -5.27 -2.41
N LEU A 81 -2.50 -4.40 -3.32
CA LEU A 81 -3.86 -3.91 -3.45
C LEU A 81 -4.58 -4.67 -4.55
N LYS A 82 -5.72 -5.26 -4.19
CA LYS A 82 -6.60 -5.95 -5.13
C LYS A 82 -7.88 -5.16 -5.29
N GLY A 83 -8.13 -4.61 -6.47
CA GLY A 83 -9.38 -3.94 -6.84
C GLY A 83 -10.25 -4.85 -7.71
N LYS A 84 -11.51 -5.07 -7.31
CA LYS A 84 -12.50 -5.84 -8.06
C LYS A 84 -13.70 -4.97 -8.41
N ASP A 85 -13.98 -4.81 -9.69
CA ASP A 85 -15.26 -4.29 -10.18
C ASP A 85 -16.29 -5.44 -10.19
N ARG A 86 -17.51 -5.18 -9.70
CA ARG A 86 -18.59 -6.18 -9.72
C ARG A 86 -19.19 -6.40 -11.11
N ARG A 87 -19.13 -5.40 -12.01
CA ARG A 87 -19.78 -5.47 -13.33
C ARG A 87 -18.90 -6.10 -14.40
N LYS A 88 -17.60 -5.90 -14.31
CA LYS A 88 -16.62 -6.51 -15.20
C LYS A 88 -15.84 -7.51 -14.37
N GLY A 89 -15.89 -8.80 -14.70
CA GLY A 89 -15.21 -9.89 -13.99
C GLY A 89 -13.66 -9.82 -14.06
N VAL A 90 -13.08 -8.62 -14.05
CA VAL A 90 -11.67 -8.33 -14.27
C VAL A 90 -11.09 -7.81 -12.95
N ASP A 91 -10.26 -8.63 -12.32
CA ASP A 91 -9.56 -8.31 -11.08
C ASP A 91 -8.28 -7.52 -11.41
N GLY A 92 -8.18 -6.27 -10.97
CA GLY A 92 -6.94 -5.49 -11.06
C GLY A 92 -6.09 -5.68 -9.81
N PHE A 93 -4.80 -5.98 -9.97
CA PHE A 93 -3.84 -6.01 -8.87
C PHE A 93 -2.83 -4.89 -9.05
N GLN A 94 -2.75 -4.01 -8.06
CA GLN A 94 -1.69 -3.01 -7.98
C GLN A 94 -0.83 -3.34 -6.76
N THR A 95 0.47 -3.51 -7.00
CA THR A 95 1.43 -3.66 -5.90
C THR A 95 1.93 -2.27 -5.56
N LEU A 96 1.85 -1.89 -4.29
CA LEU A 96 2.57 -0.72 -3.80
C LEU A 96 4.06 -1.06 -3.89
N GLY A 97 4.79 -0.36 -4.76
CA GLY A 97 6.23 -0.54 -4.89
C GLY A 97 6.91 -0.08 -3.61
N ASP A 98 7.85 -0.87 -3.11
CA ASP A 98 8.79 -0.53 -2.04
C ASP A 98 8.20 0.27 -0.85
N VAL A 99 7.79 -0.45 0.20
CA VAL A 99 7.66 0.17 1.53
C VAL A 99 9.07 0.34 2.10
N GLN A 100 9.86 1.25 1.54
CA GLN A 100 11.24 1.46 1.96
C GLN A 100 11.25 1.93 3.42
N GLY A 101 11.77 1.08 4.32
CA GLY A 101 12.61 1.60 5.38
C GLY A 101 13.79 2.25 4.69
N SER A 102 13.94 3.57 4.79
CA SER A 102 15.00 4.32 4.14
C SER A 102 16.36 3.67 4.36
N VAL A 103 16.89 3.01 3.33
CA VAL A 103 18.31 2.77 3.15
C VAL A 103 18.68 3.48 1.86
N LEU A 104 19.50 4.52 2.00
CA LEU A 104 20.30 5.06 0.91
C LEU A 104 21.02 3.87 0.27
N ARG A 105 20.55 3.43 -0.90
CA ARG A 105 21.32 2.52 -1.73
C ARG A 105 22.49 3.35 -2.27
N ASN A 106 23.62 3.35 -1.56
CA ASN A 106 24.90 3.66 -2.17
C ASN A 106 25.12 2.60 -3.25
N GLY A 107 24.72 2.93 -4.47
CA GLY A 107 25.02 2.14 -5.66
C GLY A 107 26.52 2.11 -5.84
N ARG A 108 27.12 0.96 -5.52
CA ARG A 108 28.31 0.51 -6.24
C ARG A 108 27.89 0.24 -7.70
N SER A 109 28.51 0.97 -8.62
CA SER A 109 29.28 0.37 -9.71
C SER A 109 30.54 1.19 -9.91
#